data_AF-A0A8S3W9L2-F1
#
_entry.id   AF-A0A8S3W9L2-F1
#
_cell.length_a   1.000
_cell.length_b   1.000
_cell.length_c   1.000
_cell.angle_alpha   90.00
_cell.angle_beta   90.00
_cell.angle_gamma   90.00
#
_symmetry.space_group_name_H-M   'P 1'
#
loop_
_entity.id
_entity.type
_entity.pdbx_description
1 polymer ?
#
loop_
_entity_poly.entity_id
_entity_poly.type
_entity_poly.pdbx_seq_one_letter_code
_entity_poly.pdbx_strand_id
1 'polypeptide(L)'
;MMSMIPVDYGIPNTLESIIEKDVSDKYLINEKLLRHGNIMDICFKDSIRSCCFTKAYTHYIEGTGSVFTAATPETVKMCFEKANSFDVGSEKYVESLKKLNLRFFTPKEVSLLMSFPIYYKFPETVTLKQSYRLLGNSINVKVVSELLKLLFN
;
A
#
# COMPACT_ATOMS: atom_id res chain seq x y z
N MET A 1 13.81 -0.52 -34.49
CA MET A 1 12.36 -0.75 -34.33
C MET A 1 12.14 -1.19 -32.89
N MET A 2 11.48 -0.38 -32.07
CA MET A 2 11.18 -0.75 -30.68
C MET A 2 10.01 -1.74 -30.74
N SER A 3 10.28 -3.03 -30.54
CA SER A 3 9.22 -4.04 -30.48
C SER A 3 8.34 -3.73 -29.26
N MET A 4 7.08 -3.39 -29.50
CA MET A 4 6.09 -3.37 -28.42
C MET A 4 5.95 -4.77 -27.86
N ILE A 5 5.70 -4.89 -26.56
CA ILE A 5 5.29 -6.17 -25.97
C ILE A 5 3.96 -6.55 -26.65
N PRO A 6 3.85 -7.68 -27.36
CA PRO A 6 2.71 -7.99 -28.23
C PRO A 6 1.42 -8.35 -27.48
N VAL A 7 1.39 -8.18 -26.16
CA VAL A 7 0.32 -8.65 -25.28
C VAL A 7 -0.42 -7.45 -24.70
N ASP A 8 -1.74 -7.41 -24.94
CA ASP A 8 -2.64 -6.54 -24.20
C ASP A 8 -2.86 -7.14 -22.80
N TYR A 9 -2.49 -6.38 -21.77
CA TYR A 9 -2.62 -6.79 -20.36
C TYR A 9 -3.95 -6.35 -19.73
N GLY A 10 -4.81 -5.67 -20.49
CA GLY A 10 -6.11 -5.20 -20.02
C GLY A 10 -6.01 -4.15 -18.91
N ILE A 11 -7.10 -4.00 -18.17
CA ILE A 11 -7.20 -3.07 -17.03
C ILE A 11 -6.67 -3.77 -15.77
N PRO A 12 -5.91 -3.07 -14.89
CA PRO A 12 -5.48 -3.64 -13.62
C PRO A 12 -6.67 -4.11 -12.76
N ASN A 13 -6.50 -5.25 -12.08
CA ASN A 13 -7.45 -5.70 -11.07
C ASN A 13 -7.52 -4.70 -9.91
N THR A 14 -8.67 -4.68 -9.23
CA THR A 14 -8.82 -3.92 -7.99
C THR A 14 -8.01 -4.53 -6.85
N LEU A 15 -7.70 -3.71 -5.84
CA LEU A 15 -7.02 -4.16 -4.63
C LEU A 15 -7.85 -5.15 -3.80
N GLU A 16 -9.16 -5.24 -4.00
CA GLU A 16 -10.05 -6.13 -3.24
C GLU A 16 -9.54 -7.57 -3.16
N SER A 17 -8.99 -8.08 -4.26
CA SER A 17 -8.45 -9.44 -4.36
C SER A 17 -7.24 -9.72 -3.46
N ILE A 18 -6.55 -8.69 -2.99
CA ILE A 18 -5.35 -8.82 -2.16
C ILE A 18 -5.58 -8.41 -0.70
N ILE A 19 -6.65 -7.67 -0.39
CA ILE A 19 -6.89 -7.13 0.95
C ILE A 19 -7.24 -8.25 1.93
N GLU A 20 -6.50 -8.32 3.04
CA GLU A 20 -6.79 -9.22 4.15
C GLU A 20 -7.98 -8.70 4.99
N LYS A 21 -8.86 -9.61 5.43
CA LYS A 21 -10.07 -9.26 6.20
C LYS A 21 -9.76 -8.93 7.67
N ASP A 22 -8.94 -9.75 8.32
CA ASP A 22 -8.67 -9.68 9.77
C ASP A 22 -7.23 -9.25 10.04
N VAL A 23 -6.93 -7.99 9.75
CA VAL A 23 -5.59 -7.42 9.91
C VAL A 23 -5.40 -6.89 11.33
N SER A 24 -4.32 -7.32 11.99
CA SER A 24 -3.95 -6.88 13.35
C SER A 24 -3.76 -5.36 13.44
N ASP A 25 -4.16 -4.77 14.56
CA ASP A 25 -3.99 -3.34 14.87
C ASP A 25 -2.53 -2.85 14.82
N LYS A 26 -1.55 -3.76 14.87
CA LYS A 26 -0.12 -3.41 14.70
C LYS A 26 0.19 -2.73 13.36
N TYR A 27 -0.69 -2.85 12.37
CA TYR A 27 -0.56 -2.20 11.06
C TYR A 27 -1.22 -0.82 11.01
N LEU A 28 -2.01 -0.44 12.01
CA LEU A 28 -2.63 0.88 12.07
C LEU A 28 -1.56 1.98 12.10
N ILE A 29 -1.86 3.07 11.40
CA ILE A 29 -1.01 4.26 11.43
C ILE A 29 -1.15 4.90 12.80
N ASN A 30 -0.04 5.02 13.51
CA ASN A 30 -0.01 5.66 14.82
C ASN A 30 -0.22 7.18 14.72
N GLU A 31 -0.54 7.80 15.85
CA GLU A 31 -0.83 9.23 15.93
C GLU A 31 0.29 10.13 15.43
N LYS A 32 1.55 9.75 15.69
CA LYS A 32 2.72 10.52 15.24
C LYS A 32 2.76 10.63 13.71
N LEU A 33 2.40 9.56 13.01
CA LEU A 33 2.33 9.55 11.55
C LEU A 33 1.04 10.17 11.03
N LEU A 34 -0.10 10.00 11.71
CA LEU A 34 -1.36 10.66 11.37
C LEU A 34 -1.29 12.19 11.37
N ARG A 35 -0.34 12.79 12.10
CA ARG A 35 -0.08 14.23 12.02
C ARG A 35 0.29 14.71 10.61
N HIS A 36 0.74 13.79 9.76
CA HIS A 36 1.10 14.03 8.36
C HIS A 36 0.07 13.41 7.39
N GLY A 37 -1.20 13.31 7.80
CA GLY A 37 -2.26 12.70 6.99
C GLY A 37 -2.45 13.33 5.61
N ASN A 38 -2.13 14.62 5.46
CA ASN A 38 -2.26 15.39 4.22
C ASN A 38 -1.34 14.92 3.07
N ILE A 39 -0.27 14.18 3.37
CA ILE A 39 0.68 13.68 2.38
C ILE A 39 0.53 12.18 2.11
N MET A 40 -0.47 11.53 2.71
CA MET A 40 -0.73 10.11 2.50
C MET A 40 -1.49 9.88 1.19
N ASP A 41 -0.99 8.97 0.36
CA ASP A 41 -1.81 8.37 -0.72
C ASP A 41 -2.65 7.24 -0.12
N ILE A 42 -3.97 7.41 -0.12
CA ILE A 42 -4.93 6.48 0.49
C ILE A 42 -5.56 5.62 -0.60
N CYS A 43 -5.47 4.32 -0.42
CA CYS A 43 -6.09 3.30 -1.25
C CYS A 43 -7.31 2.67 -0.57
N PHE A 44 -8.22 2.20 -1.42
CA PHE A 44 -9.47 1.54 -1.09
C PHE A 44 -9.52 0.16 -1.75
N LYS A 45 -10.55 -0.65 -1.45
CA LYS A 45 -10.70 -1.98 -2.05
C LYS A 45 -10.86 -1.92 -3.58
N ASP A 46 -11.57 -0.92 -4.08
CA ASP A 46 -11.84 -0.71 -5.50
C ASP A 46 -10.72 0.05 -6.23
N SER A 47 -9.65 0.44 -5.53
CA SER A 47 -8.51 1.09 -6.15
C SER A 47 -7.84 0.16 -7.17
N ILE A 48 -7.46 0.71 -8.32
CA ILE A 48 -6.73 0.00 -9.39
C ILE A 48 -5.27 0.49 -9.51
N ARG A 49 -4.82 1.29 -8.55
CA ARG A 49 -3.46 1.82 -8.44
C ARG A 49 -3.01 1.88 -6.99
N SER A 50 -1.70 1.90 -6.81
CA SER A 50 -1.03 2.30 -5.57
C SER A 50 0.27 3.02 -5.93
N CYS A 51 0.83 3.76 -4.98
CA CYS A 51 2.22 4.22 -5.03
C CYS A 51 3.19 3.03 -4.94
N CYS A 52 4.43 3.26 -5.38
CA CYS A 52 5.52 2.29 -5.27
C CYS A 52 5.90 2.07 -3.80
N PHE A 53 6.07 0.80 -3.40
CA PHE A 53 6.54 0.45 -2.07
C PHE A 53 8.07 0.45 -2.04
N THR A 54 8.64 1.29 -1.19
CA THR A 54 10.09 1.40 -1.04
C THR A 54 10.58 0.65 0.21
N LYS A 55 11.90 0.43 0.29
CA LYS A 55 12.55 -0.17 1.49
C LYS A 55 12.29 0.60 2.80
N ALA A 56 11.83 1.85 2.69
CA ALA A 56 11.54 2.77 3.78
C ALA A 56 10.06 2.79 4.18
N TYR A 57 9.22 1.96 3.55
CA TYR A 57 7.81 1.84 3.88
C TYR A 57 7.62 1.55 5.37
N THR A 58 6.60 2.18 5.99
CA THR A 58 6.31 2.24 7.44
C THR A 58 7.28 3.06 8.30
N HIS A 59 8.48 3.41 7.80
CA HIS A 59 9.42 4.29 8.51
C HIS A 59 9.22 5.76 8.17
N TYR A 60 9.03 6.06 6.88
CA TYR A 60 8.64 7.37 6.41
C TYR A 60 7.28 7.27 5.76
N ILE A 61 6.45 8.30 5.94
CA ILE A 61 5.10 8.31 5.39
C ILE A 61 5.07 8.87 3.96
N GLU A 62 5.91 9.87 3.68
CA GLU A 62 5.98 10.51 2.38
C GLU A 62 6.73 9.63 1.37
N GLY A 63 6.13 9.40 0.21
CA GLY A 63 6.82 8.81 -0.94
C GLY A 63 7.30 7.36 -0.77
N THR A 64 6.85 6.65 0.26
CA THR A 64 7.31 5.27 0.51
C THR A 64 6.31 4.18 0.15
N GLY A 65 5.06 4.54 -0.14
CA GLY A 65 3.97 3.65 -0.50
C GLY A 65 2.62 4.19 -0.05
N SER A 66 1.54 3.65 -0.61
CA SER A 66 0.18 4.00 -0.20
C SER A 66 -0.18 3.39 1.14
N VAL A 67 -1.25 3.89 1.76
CA VAL A 67 -1.90 3.29 2.94
C VAL A 67 -3.30 2.83 2.58
N PHE A 68 -3.90 1.97 3.39
CA PHE A 68 -5.22 1.40 3.14
C PHE A 68 -6.24 1.82 4.20
N THR A 69 -7.49 1.94 3.79
CA THR A 69 -8.64 1.98 4.70
C THR A 69 -9.82 1.19 4.15
N ALA A 70 -10.62 0.64 5.06
CA ALA A 70 -11.93 0.04 4.75
C ALA A 70 -13.07 1.08 4.71
N ALA A 71 -12.81 2.33 5.12
CA ALA A 71 -13.78 3.42 5.02
C ALA A 71 -14.05 3.79 3.56
N THR A 72 -15.24 4.32 3.27
CA THR A 72 -15.59 4.75 1.91
C THR A 72 -14.87 6.05 1.53
N PRO A 73 -14.69 6.35 0.23
CA PRO A 73 -14.14 7.62 -0.22
C PRO A 73 -14.87 8.85 0.34
N GLU A 74 -16.20 8.77 0.50
CA GLU A 74 -17.02 9.83 1.08
C GLU A 74 -16.68 10.04 2.56
N THR A 75 -16.51 8.95 3.30
CA THR A 75 -16.12 9.00 4.72
C THR A 75 -14.73 9.62 4.88
N VAL A 76 -13.78 9.22 4.04
CA VAL A 76 -12.43 9.83 3.99
C VAL A 76 -12.54 11.33 3.72
N LYS A 77 -13.28 11.73 2.69
CA LYS A 77 -13.50 13.14 2.34
C LYS A 77 -14.06 13.94 3.52
N MET A 78 -15.13 13.46 4.17
CA MET A 78 -15.73 14.11 5.33
C MET A 78 -14.75 14.25 6.51
N CYS A 79 -13.97 13.21 6.79
CA CYS A 79 -12.95 13.25 7.84
C CYS A 79 -11.85 14.27 7.53
N PHE A 80 -11.41 14.38 6.28
CA PHE A 80 -10.42 15.37 5.87
C PHE A 80 -10.98 16.79 5.87
N GLU A 81 -12.21 17.01 5.40
CA GLU A 81 -12.89 18.31 5.50
C GLU A 81 -12.97 18.78 6.95
N LYS A 82 -13.34 17.89 7.87
CA LYS A 82 -13.30 18.18 9.31
C LYS A 82 -11.88 18.44 9.81
N ALA A 83 -10.92 17.60 9.45
CA ALA A 83 -9.53 17.73 9.91
C ALA A 83 -8.93 19.08 9.46
N ASN A 84 -9.21 19.51 8.23
CA ASN A 84 -8.75 20.77 7.64
C ASN A 84 -9.37 22.03 8.29
N SER A 85 -10.36 21.88 9.18
CA SER A 85 -10.85 22.99 10.03
C SER A 85 -9.94 23.27 11.24
N PHE A 86 -8.93 22.43 11.48
CA PHE A 86 -7.93 22.57 12.53
C PHE A 86 -6.53 22.71 11.95
N ASP A 87 -5.58 23.18 12.77
CA ASP A 87 -4.17 23.21 12.38
C ASP A 87 -3.68 21.80 12.05
N VAL A 88 -2.97 21.67 10.91
CA VAL A 88 -2.41 20.39 10.46
C VAL A 88 -1.51 19.80 11.54
N GLY A 89 -1.76 18.54 11.89
CA GLY A 89 -0.99 17.84 12.90
C GLY A 89 -1.36 18.18 14.35
N SER A 90 -2.36 19.02 14.60
CA SER A 90 -2.93 19.22 15.96
C SER A 90 -3.63 17.95 16.48
N GLU A 91 -3.93 17.91 17.79
CA GLU A 91 -4.65 16.77 18.37
C GLU A 91 -6.04 16.57 17.75
N LYS A 92 -6.77 17.65 17.52
CA LYS A 92 -8.10 17.62 16.88
C LYS A 92 -8.03 17.19 15.42
N TYR A 93 -6.96 17.56 14.70
CA TYR A 93 -6.67 17.06 13.36
C TYR A 93 -6.49 15.54 13.38
N VAL A 94 -5.62 15.03 14.26
CA VAL A 94 -5.36 13.59 14.40
C VAL A 94 -6.63 12.83 14.80
N GLU A 95 -7.40 13.34 15.76
CA GLU A 95 -8.65 12.72 16.22
C GLU A 95 -9.69 12.60 15.08
N SER A 96 -9.74 13.59 14.20
CA SER A 96 -10.63 13.57 13.03
C SER A 96 -10.27 12.46 12.05
N LEU A 97 -8.97 12.15 11.89
CA LEU A 97 -8.48 11.11 10.99
C LEU A 97 -8.42 9.72 11.62
N LYS A 98 -8.32 9.59 12.95
CA LYS A 98 -8.30 8.29 13.66
C LYS A 98 -9.48 7.39 13.28
N LYS A 99 -10.66 7.98 13.04
CA LYS A 99 -11.89 7.26 12.65
C LYS A 99 -11.77 6.51 11.33
N LEU A 100 -10.79 6.87 10.49
CA LEU A 100 -10.56 6.23 9.21
C LEU A 100 -9.82 4.89 9.34
N ASN A 101 -9.29 4.54 10.53
CA ASN A 101 -8.52 3.30 10.74
C ASN A 101 -7.49 3.07 9.62
N LEU A 102 -6.78 4.14 9.23
CA LEU A 102 -5.74 4.04 8.20
C LEU A 102 -4.69 3.04 8.67
N ARG A 103 -4.27 2.14 7.78
CA ARG A 103 -3.24 1.15 8.06
C ARG A 103 -2.25 1.02 6.93
N PHE A 104 -1.06 0.54 7.24
CA PHE A 104 -0.14 0.04 6.24
C PHE A 104 -0.70 -1.24 5.59
N PHE A 105 -0.35 -1.45 4.32
CA PHE A 105 -0.49 -2.75 3.69
C PHE A 105 0.42 -3.75 4.40
N THR A 106 -0.04 -4.96 4.67
CA THR A 106 0.79 -5.99 5.29
C THR A 106 1.89 -6.47 4.33
N PRO A 107 2.96 -7.14 4.81
CA PRO A 107 3.91 -7.78 3.92
C PRO A 107 3.28 -8.78 2.96
N LYS A 108 2.17 -9.42 3.37
CA LYS A 108 1.44 -10.35 2.51
C LYS A 108 0.77 -9.61 1.37
N GLU A 109 0.02 -8.55 1.67
CA GLU A 109 -0.65 -7.71 0.68
C GLU A 109 0.35 -7.08 -0.30
N VAL A 110 1.46 -6.53 0.20
CA VAL A 110 2.54 -5.99 -0.64
C VAL A 110 3.17 -7.08 -1.51
N SER A 111 3.40 -8.29 -0.99
CA SER A 111 3.93 -9.39 -1.82
C SER A 111 2.98 -9.79 -2.95
N LEU A 112 1.66 -9.76 -2.71
CA LEU A 112 0.65 -10.03 -3.74
C LEU A 112 0.61 -8.93 -4.79
N LEU A 113 0.76 -7.65 -4.41
CA LEU A 113 0.94 -6.53 -5.35
C LEU A 113 2.17 -6.71 -6.24
N MET A 114 3.25 -7.22 -5.66
CA MET A 114 4.48 -7.57 -6.39
C MET A 114 4.37 -8.90 -7.16
N SER A 115 3.17 -9.49 -7.19
CA SER A 115 2.82 -10.73 -7.90
C SER A 115 3.60 -11.96 -7.44
N PHE A 116 4.06 -11.98 -6.19
CA PHE A 116 4.59 -13.20 -5.59
C PHE A 116 3.49 -14.27 -5.49
N PRO A 117 3.85 -15.57 -5.55
CA PRO A 117 2.89 -16.64 -5.38
C PRO A 117 2.11 -16.55 -4.06
N ILE A 118 0.85 -16.97 -4.05
CA ILE A 118 -0.01 -16.90 -2.85
C ILE A 118 0.52 -17.73 -1.67
N TYR A 119 1.35 -18.73 -1.93
CA TYR A 119 2.00 -19.54 -0.89
C TYR A 119 3.32 -18.94 -0.39
N TYR A 120 3.83 -17.86 -1.00
CA TYR A 120 5.04 -17.17 -0.53
C TYR A 120 4.81 -16.59 0.87
N LYS A 121 5.76 -16.87 1.76
CA LYS A 121 5.79 -16.41 3.15
C LYS A 121 7.22 -16.11 3.58
N PHE A 122 7.38 -15.09 4.41
CA PHE A 122 8.65 -14.86 5.10
C PHE A 122 8.86 -15.92 6.19
N PRO A 123 10.10 -16.36 6.43
CA PRO A 123 10.43 -17.16 7.61
C PRO A 123 10.07 -16.41 8.89
N GLU A 124 9.71 -17.14 9.95
CA GLU A 124 9.34 -16.55 11.26
C GLU A 124 10.47 -15.75 11.91
N THR A 125 11.73 -16.03 11.54
CA THR A 125 12.92 -15.29 11.99
C THR A 125 13.04 -13.90 11.36
N VAL A 126 12.29 -13.60 10.30
CA VAL A 126 12.30 -12.30 9.64
C VAL A 126 11.32 -11.36 10.33
N THR A 127 11.85 -10.28 10.88
CA THR A 127 11.03 -9.25 11.53
C THR A 127 10.13 -8.52 10.53
N LEU A 128 9.08 -7.87 11.04
CA LEU A 128 8.19 -7.05 10.22
C LEU A 128 8.94 -5.95 9.45
N LYS A 129 9.87 -5.27 10.13
CA LYS A 129 10.73 -4.24 9.53
C LYS A 129 11.59 -4.80 8.40
N GLN A 130 12.20 -5.97 8.59
CA GLN A 130 12.99 -6.62 7.55
C GLN A 130 12.12 -7.03 6.36
N SER A 131 10.89 -7.50 6.60
CA SER A 131 9.95 -7.89 5.55
C SER A 131 9.66 -6.74 4.58
N TYR A 132 9.30 -5.56 5.09
CA TYR A 132 9.09 -4.38 4.23
C TYR A 132 10.34 -3.93 3.51
N ARG A 133 11.50 -3.96 4.19
CA ARG A 133 12.78 -3.60 3.57
C ARG A 133 13.15 -4.52 2.41
N LEU A 134 12.88 -5.82 2.54
CA LEU A 134 13.12 -6.82 1.50
C LEU A 134 12.16 -6.62 0.32
N LEU A 135 10.86 -6.48 0.59
CA LEU A 135 9.86 -6.22 -0.45
C LEU A 135 10.14 -4.93 -1.20
N GLY A 136 10.44 -3.85 -0.51
CA GLY A 136 10.73 -2.56 -1.13
C GLY A 136 12.04 -2.47 -1.91
N ASN A 137 12.88 -3.51 -1.87
CA ASN A 137 14.05 -3.68 -2.75
C ASN A 137 13.81 -4.74 -3.84
N SER A 138 12.64 -5.39 -3.83
CA SER A 138 12.33 -6.49 -4.73
C SER A 138 11.80 -5.99 -6.08
N ILE A 139 11.34 -6.92 -6.90
CA ILE A 139 10.83 -6.72 -8.26
C ILE A 139 9.36 -7.16 -8.34
N ASN A 140 8.64 -6.68 -9.35
CA ASN A 140 7.36 -7.28 -9.69
C ASN A 140 7.59 -8.59 -10.48
N VAL A 141 7.16 -9.71 -9.92
CA VAL A 141 7.37 -11.06 -10.47
C VAL A 141 6.66 -11.24 -11.81
N LYS A 142 5.47 -10.66 -11.98
CA LYS A 142 4.71 -10.74 -13.24
C LYS A 142 5.45 -10.05 -14.37
N VAL A 143 5.92 -8.82 -14.15
CA VAL A 143 6.69 -8.06 -15.15
C VAL A 143 7.95 -8.82 -15.57
N VAL A 144 8.76 -9.29 -14.61
CA VAL A 144 10.00 -10.02 -14.93
C VAL A 144 9.71 -11.34 -15.62
N SER A 145 8.64 -12.04 -15.25
CA SER A 145 8.23 -13.28 -15.94
C SER A 145 7.91 -13.05 -17.41
N GLU A 146 7.24 -11.95 -17.77
CA GLU A 146 6.95 -11.62 -19.17
C GLU A 146 8.24 -11.23 -19.93
N LEU A 147 9.16 -10.51 -19.30
CA LEU A 147 10.47 -10.20 -19.90
C LEU A 147 11.32 -11.47 -20.13
N LEU A 148 11.28 -12.44 -19.22
CA LEU A 148 11.97 -13.71 -19.39
C LEU A 148 11.41 -14.53 -20.55
N LYS A 149 10.09 -14.53 -20.76
CA LYS A 149 9.50 -15.14 -21.95
C LYS A 149 10.05 -14.50 -23.21
N LEU A 150 10.12 -13.16 -23.29
CA LEU A 150 10.70 -12.48 -24.46
C LEU A 150 12.18 -12.82 -24.69
N LEU A 151 12.96 -13.02 -23.62
CA LEU A 151 14.39 -13.33 -23.72
C LEU A 151 14.67 -14.76 -24.21
N PHE A 152 13.84 -15.73 -23.81
CA PHE A 152 14.03 -17.16 -24.11
C PHE A 152 13.04 -17.72 -25.15
N ASN A 153 12.17 -16.89 -25.71
CA ASN A 153 11.30 -17.23 -26.83
C ASN A 153 12.07 -17.23 -28.15
#